data_AF-A0A2A5IL16-F1
#
_entry.id   AF-A0A2A5IL16-F1
#
_cell.length_a   1.000
_cell.length_b   1.000
_cell.length_c   1.000
_cell.angle_alpha   90.00
_cell.angle_beta   90.00
_cell.angle_gamma   90.00
#
_symmetry.space_group_name_H-M   'P 1'
#
loop_
_entity.id
_entity.type
_entity.pdbx_description
1 polymer ?
#
loop_
_entity_poly.entity_id
_entity_poly.type
_entity_poly.pdbx_seq_one_letter_code
_entity_poly.pdbx_strand_id
1 'polypeptide(L)'
;MKTIDFVKKSTIDTFIEIERKSNEKRLSYTEIKTLVKTARELVSVLSSSLTVDQRKDHSDFFKESTEKLKKIENDLQIALTNSLEKKDYKAHFALSNTYKDIVGLKNQLYVPVDLKCLGENIKRLGGRGTVNLV
;
A
#
# COMPACT_ATOMS: atom_id res chain seq x y z
N MET A 1 -20.72 15.06 1.50
CA MET A 1 -19.39 14.45 1.23
C MET A 1 -19.60 13.28 0.31
N LYS A 2 -18.90 13.17 -0.83
CA LYS A 2 -19.07 12.02 -1.73
C LYS A 2 -18.42 10.79 -1.08
N THR A 3 -18.92 9.58 -1.35
CA THR A 3 -18.37 8.32 -0.81
C THR A 3 -16.86 8.20 -1.05
N ILE A 4 -16.37 8.64 -2.21
CA ILE A 4 -14.94 8.67 -2.55
C ILE A 4 -14.14 9.58 -1.61
N ASP A 5 -14.65 10.79 -1.31
CA ASP A 5 -13.98 11.73 -0.42
C ASP A 5 -13.90 11.19 1.02
N PHE A 6 -14.96 10.49 1.45
CA PHE A 6 -14.95 9.77 2.73
C PHE A 6 -13.88 8.70 2.77
N VAL A 7 -13.84 7.81 1.77
CA VAL A 7 -12.87 6.71 1.75
C VAL A 7 -11.44 7.24 1.67
N LYS A 8 -11.18 8.30 0.88
CA LYS A 8 -9.86 8.97 0.84
C LYS A 8 -9.46 9.52 2.21
N LYS A 9 -10.34 10.27 2.87
CA LYS A 9 -10.08 10.81 4.20
C LYS A 9 -9.78 9.69 5.20
N SER A 10 -10.62 8.66 5.27
CA SER A 10 -10.40 7.50 6.14
C SER A 10 -9.09 6.77 5.85
N THR A 11 -8.70 6.70 4.58
CA THR A 11 -7.41 6.11 4.17
C THR A 11 -6.23 6.94 4.69
N ILE A 12 -6.29 8.27 4.54
CA ILE A 12 -5.27 9.20 5.05
C ILE A 12 -5.16 9.10 6.57
N ASP A 13 -6.30 9.15 7.28
CA ASP A 13 -6.36 9.05 8.74
C ASP A 13 -5.73 7.72 9.20
N THR A 14 -6.02 6.62 8.48
CA THR A 14 -5.41 5.31 8.76
C THR A 14 -3.89 5.32 8.54
N PHE A 15 -3.38 5.98 7.50
CA PHE A 15 -1.92 6.09 7.27
C PHE A 15 -1.22 6.96 8.31
N ILE A 16 -1.86 8.03 8.77
CA ILE A 16 -1.36 8.84 9.89
C ILE A 16 -1.23 7.97 11.13
N GLU A 17 -2.24 7.15 11.42
CA GLU A 17 -2.21 6.25 12.58
C GLU A 17 -1.15 5.16 12.44
N ILE A 18 -0.95 4.59 11.24
CA ILE A 18 0.15 3.65 10.96
C ILE A 18 1.52 4.31 11.20
N GLU A 19 1.75 5.52 10.71
CA GLU A 19 3.00 6.26 10.94
C GLU A 19 3.21 6.51 12.44
N ARG A 20 2.16 6.96 13.14
CA ARG A 20 2.21 7.21 14.58
C ARG A 20 2.59 5.94 15.35
N LYS A 21 1.93 4.82 15.06
CA LYS A 21 2.18 3.51 15.69
C LYS A 21 3.53 2.92 15.33
N SER A 22 4.03 3.16 14.12
CA SER A 22 5.35 2.67 13.69
C SER A 22 6.50 3.37 14.44
N ASN A 23 6.25 4.61 14.91
CA ASN A 23 7.22 5.41 15.65
C ASN A 23 7.09 5.29 17.18
N GLU A 24 6.16 4.48 17.69
CA GLU A 24 6.03 4.25 19.13
C GLU A 24 7.25 3.46 19.67
N LYS A 25 7.69 3.79 20.89
CA LYS A 25 8.83 3.11 21.56
C LYS A 25 8.66 1.59 21.65
N ARG A 26 7.42 1.11 21.68
CA ARG A 26 7.07 -0.31 21.65
C ARG A 26 6.08 -0.56 20.53
N LEU A 27 6.59 -1.08 19.42
CA LEU A 27 5.79 -1.41 18.26
C LEU A 27 4.83 -2.57 18.56
N SER A 28 3.53 -2.32 18.45
CA SER A 28 2.49 -3.34 18.55
C SER A 28 2.15 -3.87 17.16
N TYR A 29 2.78 -4.99 16.76
CA TYR A 29 2.58 -5.57 15.44
C TYR A 29 1.09 -5.86 15.14
N THR A 30 0.33 -6.34 16.13
CA THR A 30 -1.10 -6.66 15.94
C THR A 30 -1.94 -5.42 15.61
N GLU A 31 -1.64 -4.28 16.25
CA GLU A 31 -2.34 -3.01 15.97
C GLU A 31 -2.01 -2.53 14.55
N ILE A 32 -0.73 -2.50 14.18
CA ILE A 32 -0.32 -2.08 12.84
C ILE A 32 -0.87 -3.03 11.77
N LYS A 33 -0.84 -4.34 12.00
CA LYS A 33 -1.44 -5.32 11.09
C LYS A 33 -2.93 -5.06 10.86
N THR A 34 -3.65 -4.71 11.92
CA THR A 34 -5.09 -4.37 11.83
C THR A 34 -5.29 -3.10 11.02
N LEU A 35 -4.50 -2.05 11.27
CA LEU A 35 -4.56 -0.80 10.51
C LEU A 35 -4.21 -0.99 9.04
N VAL A 36 -3.18 -1.79 8.73
CA VAL A 36 -2.81 -2.12 7.34
C VAL A 36 -3.94 -2.88 6.65
N LYS A 37 -4.59 -3.83 7.34
CA LYS A 37 -5.74 -4.54 6.79
C LYS A 37 -6.89 -3.56 6.47
N THR A 38 -7.25 -2.69 7.41
CA THR A 38 -8.27 -1.65 7.20
C THR A 38 -7.92 -0.74 6.01
N ALA A 39 -6.67 -0.29 5.94
CA ALA A 39 -6.18 0.49 4.81
C ALA A 39 -6.32 -0.25 3.47
N ARG A 40 -5.95 -1.54 3.41
CA ARG A 40 -6.10 -2.34 2.19
C ARG A 40 -7.56 -2.47 1.77
N GLU A 41 -8.48 -2.62 2.72
CA GLU A 41 -9.93 -2.66 2.44
C GLU A 41 -10.40 -1.32 1.86
N LEU A 42 -10.03 -0.19 2.46
CA LEU A 42 -10.37 1.14 1.96
C LEU A 42 -9.80 1.41 0.55
N VAL A 43 -8.53 1.03 0.31
CA VAL A 43 -7.88 1.16 -1.01
C VAL A 43 -8.55 0.24 -2.04
N SER A 44 -9.02 -0.94 -1.64
CA SER A 44 -9.78 -1.85 -2.52
C SER A 44 -11.10 -1.22 -2.94
N VAL A 45 -11.83 -0.60 -2.00
CA VAL A 45 -13.07 0.13 -2.29
C VAL A 45 -12.81 1.28 -3.28
N LEU A 46 -11.75 2.07 -3.09
CA LEU A 46 -11.38 3.12 -4.06
C LEU A 46 -11.05 2.53 -5.43
N SER A 47 -10.32 1.41 -5.44
CA SER A 47 -9.89 0.76 -6.67
C SER A 47 -11.06 0.20 -7.49
N SER A 48 -12.05 -0.40 -6.85
CA SER A 48 -13.25 -0.91 -7.53
C SER A 48 -14.25 0.18 -7.91
N SER A 49 -14.25 1.31 -7.20
CA SER A 49 -15.21 2.40 -7.41
C SER A 49 -14.79 3.42 -8.46
N LEU A 50 -13.53 3.37 -8.93
CA LEU A 50 -12.96 4.36 -9.84
C LEU A 50 -12.52 3.72 -11.16
N THR A 51 -13.00 4.28 -12.27
CA THR A 51 -12.48 4.00 -13.61
C THR A 51 -11.04 4.51 -13.76
N VAL A 52 -10.33 4.06 -14.80
CA VAL A 52 -8.95 4.50 -15.09
C VAL A 52 -8.82 6.02 -15.18
N ASP A 53 -9.75 6.70 -15.85
CA ASP A 53 -9.67 8.16 -16.01
C ASP A 53 -9.99 8.89 -14.69
N GLN A 54 -10.97 8.40 -13.91
CA GLN A 54 -11.22 8.94 -12.57
C GLN A 54 -10.06 8.71 -11.59
N ARG A 55 -9.24 7.68 -11.80
CA ARG A 55 -8.00 7.49 -11.02
C ARG A 55 -6.95 8.55 -11.36
N LYS A 56 -6.87 9.02 -12.61
CA LYS A 56 -5.99 10.14 -12.99
C LYS A 56 -6.43 11.44 -12.31
N ASP A 57 -7.73 11.69 -12.24
CA ASP A 57 -8.31 12.83 -11.51
C ASP A 57 -8.04 12.78 -10.00
N HIS A 58 -7.57 11.63 -9.52
CA HIS A 58 -7.21 11.39 -8.12
C HIS A 58 -5.73 11.02 -7.95
N SER A 59 -4.92 11.26 -8.98
CA SER A 59 -3.51 10.88 -9.02
C SER A 59 -2.70 11.50 -7.88
N ASP A 60 -2.98 12.75 -7.51
CA ASP A 60 -2.34 13.41 -6.36
C ASP A 60 -2.55 12.63 -5.06
N PHE A 61 -3.78 12.18 -4.79
CA PHE A 61 -4.07 11.36 -3.61
C PHE A 61 -3.26 10.05 -3.61
N PHE A 62 -3.20 9.34 -4.74
CA PHE A 62 -2.45 8.08 -4.83
C PHE A 62 -0.94 8.33 -4.71
N LYS A 63 -0.43 9.41 -5.29
CA LYS A 63 0.98 9.80 -5.23
C LYS A 63 1.39 10.18 -3.80
N GLU A 64 0.67 11.08 -3.16
CA GLU A 64 0.93 11.50 -1.77
C GLU A 64 0.85 10.31 -0.80
N SER A 65 -0.16 9.46 -0.97
CA SER A 65 -0.32 8.23 -0.20
C SER A 65 0.87 7.28 -0.36
N THR A 66 1.35 7.11 -1.60
CA THR A 66 2.50 6.26 -1.92
C THR A 66 3.78 6.81 -1.31
N GLU A 67 4.03 8.12 -1.40
CA GLU A 67 5.20 8.75 -0.80
C GLU A 67 5.18 8.66 0.74
N LYS A 68 4.01 8.79 1.36
CA LYS A 68 3.86 8.60 2.82
C LYS A 68 4.21 7.18 3.24
N LEU A 69 3.74 6.17 2.52
CA LEU A 69 4.09 4.77 2.79
C LEU A 69 5.56 4.47 2.53
N LYS A 70 6.16 5.11 1.52
CA LYS A 70 7.60 5.00 1.23
C LYS A 70 8.47 5.57 2.36
N LYS A 71 8.04 6.66 2.98
CA LYS A 71 8.71 7.19 4.18
C LYS A 71 8.66 6.18 5.33
N ILE A 72 7.46 5.63 5.63
CA ILE A 72 7.29 4.61 6.68
C ILE A 72 8.12 3.36 6.38
N GLU A 73 8.17 2.93 5.13
CA GLU A 73 9.00 1.81 4.69
C GLU A 73 10.49 2.05 5.00
N ASN A 74 11.02 3.23 4.67
CA ASN A 74 12.41 3.60 4.95
C ASN A 74 12.69 3.63 6.47
N ASP A 75 11.78 4.21 7.25
CA ASP A 75 11.90 4.27 8.72
C ASP A 75 11.94 2.86 9.31
N LEU A 76 11.11 1.94 8.80
CA LEU A 76 11.11 0.53 9.19
C LEU A 76 12.40 -0.21 8.78
N GLN A 77 12.99 0.09 7.62
CA GLN A 77 14.28 -0.48 7.22
C GLN A 77 15.39 -0.05 8.17
N ILE A 78 15.43 1.23 8.56
CA ILE A 78 16.39 1.73 9.55
C ILE A 78 16.19 1.03 10.90
N ALA A 79 14.94 0.90 11.36
CA ALA A 79 14.61 0.21 12.60
C ALA A 79 14.99 -1.29 12.56
N LEU A 80 14.81 -1.95 11.42
CA LEU A 80 15.21 -3.34 11.20
C LEU A 80 16.73 -3.52 11.37
N THR A 81 17.52 -2.67 10.72
CA THR A 81 18.99 -2.68 10.86
C THR A 81 19.40 -2.46 12.32
N ASN A 82 18.84 -1.44 12.97
CA ASN A 82 19.13 -1.13 14.37
C ASN A 82 18.76 -2.29 15.33
N SER A 83 17.67 -3.02 15.06
CA SER A 83 17.26 -4.16 15.88
C SER A 83 18.23 -5.34 15.77
N LEU A 84 18.83 -5.56 14.59
CA LEU A 84 19.86 -6.59 14.38
C LEU A 84 21.16 -6.24 15.10
N GLU A 85 21.61 -4.98 14.99
CA GLU A 85 22.81 -4.50 15.69
C GLU A 85 22.69 -4.67 17.21
N LYS A 86 21.50 -4.42 17.76
CA LYS A 86 21.18 -4.59 19.17
C LYS A 86 20.85 -6.03 19.57
N LYS A 87 20.83 -6.97 18.62
CA LYS A 87 20.42 -8.38 18.80
C LYS A 87 19.02 -8.54 19.42
N ASP A 88 18.12 -7.58 19.18
CA ASP A 88 16.72 -7.64 19.61
C ASP A 88 15.89 -8.37 18.56
N TYR A 89 15.99 -9.70 18.55
CA TYR A 89 15.32 -10.55 17.55
C TYR A 89 13.79 -10.50 17.65
N LYS A 90 13.24 -10.22 18.84
CA LYS A 90 11.80 -10.11 19.05
C LYS A 90 11.27 -8.84 18.38
N ALA A 91 11.94 -7.70 18.58
CA ALA A 91 11.61 -6.48 17.85
C ALA A 91 11.85 -6.66 16.34
N HIS A 92 12.95 -7.31 15.95
CA HIS A 92 13.26 -7.57 14.55
C HIS A 92 12.14 -8.32 13.82
N PHE A 93 11.62 -9.39 14.42
CA PHE A 93 10.52 -10.17 13.81
C PHE A 93 9.25 -9.33 13.65
N ALA A 94 8.88 -8.55 14.67
CA ALA A 94 7.73 -7.66 14.61
C ALA A 94 7.90 -6.58 13.53
N LEU A 95 9.08 -5.96 13.45
CA LEU A 95 9.43 -4.98 12.43
C LEU A 95 9.43 -5.58 11.02
N SER A 96 9.90 -6.82 10.86
CA SER A 96 10.01 -7.49 9.55
C SER A 96 8.63 -7.80 8.98
N ASN A 97 7.72 -8.28 9.82
CA ASN A 97 6.34 -8.51 9.40
C ASN A 97 5.62 -7.19 9.09
N THR A 98 5.84 -6.16 9.92
CA THR A 98 5.30 -4.81 9.67
C THR A 98 5.79 -4.25 8.33
N TYR A 99 7.10 -4.36 8.05
CA TYR A 99 7.70 -3.95 6.79
C TYR A 99 7.02 -4.63 5.59
N LYS A 100 6.87 -5.96 5.62
CA LYS A 100 6.18 -6.71 4.56
C LYS A 100 4.74 -6.24 4.36
N ASP A 101 4.03 -5.97 5.44
CA ASP A 101 2.65 -5.51 5.41
C ASP A 101 2.53 -4.12 4.76
N ILE A 102 3.43 -3.19 5.11
CA ILE A 102 3.52 -1.84 4.53
C ILE A 102 3.90 -1.88 3.05
N VAL A 103 4.90 -2.67 2.67
CA VAL A 103 5.29 -2.84 1.25
C VAL A 103 4.11 -3.37 0.43
N GLY A 104 3.38 -4.36 0.94
CA GLY A 104 2.19 -4.89 0.27
C GLY A 104 1.11 -3.82 0.06
N LEU A 105 0.84 -3.01 1.08
CA LEU A 105 -0.12 -1.90 1.00
C LEU A 105 0.33 -0.81 0.00
N LYS A 106 1.62 -0.45 0.01
CA LYS A 106 2.21 0.50 -0.95
C LYS A 106 2.05 0.02 -2.39
N ASN A 107 2.34 -1.27 -2.65
CA ASN A 107 2.20 -1.86 -3.98
C ASN A 107 0.75 -1.88 -4.47
N GLN A 108 -0.22 -2.01 -3.56
CA GLN A 108 -1.64 -1.93 -3.91
C GLN A 108 -2.09 -0.51 -4.28
N LEU A 109 -1.48 0.51 -3.66
CA LEU A 109 -1.70 1.92 -4.01
C LEU A 109 -0.96 2.36 -5.27
N TYR A 110 0.08 1.62 -5.67
CA TYR A 110 0.85 1.94 -6.86
C TYR A 110 -0.05 1.85 -8.10
N VAL A 111 -0.48 3.00 -8.58
CA VAL A 111 -1.11 3.16 -9.88
C VAL A 111 0.02 3.39 -10.87
N PRO A 112 0.27 2.48 -11.82
CA PRO A 112 1.17 2.79 -12.92
C PRO A 112 0.62 4.03 -13.64
N VAL A 113 1.34 5.15 -13.56
CA VAL A 113 0.99 6.39 -14.25
C VAL A 113 0.93 6.16 -15.78
N ASP A 114 1.53 5.07 -16.26
CA ASP A 114 1.47 4.62 -17.66
C ASP A 114 0.63 3.34 -17.83
N LEU A 115 -0.68 3.45 -17.70
CA LEU A 115 -1.63 2.44 -18.22
C LEU A 115 -1.56 2.26 -19.75
N LYS A 116 -0.76 3.07 -20.47
CA LYS A 116 -0.41 2.79 -21.87
C LYS A 116 0.36 1.47 -22.04
N CYS A 117 1.16 1.05 -21.06
CA CYS A 117 1.91 -0.20 -21.14
C CYS A 117 1.08 -1.45 -20.81
N LEU A 118 -0.02 -1.34 -20.05
CA LEU A 118 -0.82 -2.52 -19.70
C LEU A 118 -1.70 -2.97 -20.89
N GLY A 119 -2.24 -2.02 -21.67
CA GLY A 119 -2.98 -2.31 -22.89
C GLY A 119 -2.12 -2.92 -23.99
N GLU A 120 -0.85 -2.51 -24.09
CA GLU A 120 0.11 -3.11 -25.04
C GLU A 120 0.60 -4.49 -24.60
N ASN A 121 0.82 -4.72 -23.30
CA ASN A 121 1.23 -6.03 -22.79
C ASN A 121 0.08 -7.06 -22.85
N ILE A 122 -1.17 -6.64 -22.64
CA ILE A 122 -2.34 -7.52 -22.81
C ILE A 122 -2.58 -7.81 -24.30
N LYS A 123 -2.37 -6.84 -25.21
CA LYS A 123 -2.43 -7.10 -26.66
C LYS A 123 -1.28 -7.98 -27.16
N ARG A 124 -0.08 -7.88 -26.58
CA ARG A 124 1.06 -8.75 -26.91
C ARG A 124 0.88 -10.19 -26.38
N LEU A 125 0.17 -10.38 -25.27
CA LEU A 125 -0.16 -11.69 -24.73
C LEU A 125 -1.45 -12.30 -25.33
N GLY A 126 -2.37 -11.49 -25.84
CA GLY A 126 -3.59 -11.94 -26.54
C GLY A 126 -3.39 -12.29 -28.01
N GLY A 127 -2.18 -12.17 -28.55
CA GLY A 127 -1.84 -12.46 -29.96
C GLY A 127 -1.41 -13.91 -30.24
N ARG A 128 -1.34 -14.79 -29.22
CA ARG A 128 -1.01 -16.20 -29.40
C ARG A 128 -1.89 -17.08 -28.52
N GLY A 129 -2.92 -17.65 -29.14
CA GLY A 129 -3.67 -18.78 -28.58
C GLY A 129 -5.14 -18.49 -28.40
N THR A 130 -5.90 -18.61 -29.48
CA THR A 130 -7.29 -19.09 -29.43
C THR A 130 -7.29 -20.46 -28.75
N VAL A 131 -7.50 -20.49 -27.43
CA VAL A 131 -7.90 -21.71 -26.75
C VAL A 131 -9.43 -21.72 -26.78
N ASN A 132 -9.99 -22.49 -27.70
CA ASN A 132 -11.39 -22.88 -27.65
C ASN A 132 -11.63 -23.61 -26.33
N LEU A 133 -12.51 -23.07 -25.51
CA LEU A 133 -13.18 -23.78 -24.42
C LEU A 133 -14.63 -23.95 -24.85
N VAL A 134 -14.86 -25.12 -25.47
CA VAL A 134 -16.14 -25.75 -25.87
C VAL A 134 -17.02 -24.96 -26.83
#